data_AF-A0AAV1KNB6-F1
#
_entry.id   AF-A0AAV1KNB6-F1
#
_cell.length_a   1.000
_cell.length_b   1.000
_cell.length_c   1.000
_cell.angle_alpha   90.00
_cell.angle_beta   90.00
_cell.angle_gamma   90.00
#
_symmetry.space_group_name_H-M   'P 1'
#
loop_
_entity.id
_entity.type
_entity.pdbx_description
1 polymer ?
#
loop_
_entity_poly.entity_id
_entity_poly.type
_entity_poly.pdbx_seq_one_letter_code
_entity_poly.pdbx_strand_id
1 'polypeptide(L)'
;MGGVTVLLAGDFRQILPVVPKGTRAEEVKACLKRSTLWPLIKILKVSKNMRVHLGEKESAGGFANLLLEMGNGDYPINYLMITIPDNLCTVVFT
;
A
#
# COMPACT_ATOMS: atom_id res chain seq x y z
N MET A 1 22.82 -5.63 24.76
CA MET A 1 23.32 -4.51 23.94
C MET A 1 22.16 -3.99 23.11
N GLY A 2 21.79 -2.73 23.31
CA GLY A 2 20.70 -2.03 22.63
C GLY A 2 21.07 -0.55 22.57
N GLY A 3 20.59 0.17 21.57
CA GLY A 3 21.01 1.56 21.31
C GLY A 3 21.07 1.95 19.84
N VAL A 4 20.66 1.06 18.93
CA VAL A 4 20.51 1.40 17.51
C VAL A 4 19.14 2.03 17.30
N THR A 5 19.13 3.28 16.81
CA THR A 5 17.92 3.91 16.30
C THR A 5 17.54 3.26 14.98
N VAL A 6 16.32 2.73 14.88
CA VAL A 6 15.80 2.08 13.66
C VAL A 6 14.68 2.94 13.08
N LEU A 7 14.81 3.28 11.80
CA LEU A 7 13.72 3.86 11.01
C LEU A 7 13.17 2.80 10.06
N LEU A 8 11.88 2.51 10.19
CA LEU A 8 11.16 1.63 9.27
C LEU A 8 10.42 2.49 8.27
N ALA A 9 10.60 2.20 6.98
CA ALA A 9 9.93 2.89 5.88
C ALA A 9 9.25 1.87 4.98
N GLY A 10 8.02 2.17 4.56
CA GLY A 10 7.23 1.29 3.71
C GLY A 10 5.78 1.74 3.67
N ASP A 11 4.98 1.06 2.84
CA ASP A 11 3.55 1.30 2.72
C ASP A 11 2.81 -0.02 2.97
N PHE A 12 2.00 -0.08 4.02
CA PHE A 12 1.23 -1.28 4.37
C PHE A 12 0.08 -1.58 3.41
N ARG A 13 -0.16 -0.71 2.43
CA ARG A 13 -1.08 -0.95 1.30
C ARG A 13 -0.41 -1.72 0.16
N GLN A 14 0.89 -1.99 0.27
CA GLN A 14 1.60 -2.93 -0.60
C GLN A 14 1.34 -4.38 -0.19
N ILE A 15 1.91 -5.32 -0.93
CA ILE A 15 1.74 -6.76 -0.72
C ILE A 15 2.18 -7.21 0.69
N LEU A 16 1.54 -8.26 1.19
CA LEU A 16 1.91 -8.89 2.45
C LEU A 16 3.27 -9.60 2.35
N PRO A 17 3.94 -9.89 3.49
CA PRO A 17 5.13 -10.73 3.51
C PRO A 17 4.83 -12.11 2.89
N VAL A 18 5.74 -12.58 2.04
CA VAL A 18 5.63 -13.92 1.45
C VAL A 18 6.06 -14.95 2.48
N VAL A 19 5.16 -15.88 2.82
CA VAL A 19 5.46 -17.05 3.65
C VAL A 19 5.39 -18.29 2.76
N PRO A 20 6.53 -18.90 2.37
CA PRO A 20 6.52 -20.06 1.47
C PRO A 20 5.70 -21.20 2.05
N LYS A 21 4.73 -21.70 1.26
CA LYS A 21 3.76 -22.74 1.69
C LYS A 21 2.91 -22.35 2.92
N GLY A 22 2.87 -21.06 3.26
CA GLY A 22 2.12 -20.53 4.36
C GLY A 22 0.64 -20.34 4.04
N THR A 23 -0.17 -20.35 5.07
CA THR A 23 -1.59 -19.99 5.05
C THR A 23 -1.76 -18.47 5.12
N ARG A 24 -2.94 -17.97 4.74
CA ARG A 24 -3.31 -16.56 4.92
C ARG A 24 -3.13 -16.07 6.37
N ALA A 25 -3.38 -16.94 7.35
CA ALA A 25 -3.20 -16.60 8.76
C ALA A 25 -1.72 -16.41 9.13
N GLU A 26 -0.84 -17.21 8.54
CA GLU A 26 0.61 -17.10 8.75
C GLU A 26 1.20 -15.87 8.07
N GLU A 27 0.72 -15.51 6.87
CA GLU A 27 1.08 -14.25 6.21
C GLU A 27 0.71 -13.04 7.09
N VAL A 28 -0.52 -13.03 7.62
CA VAL A 28 -0.97 -11.98 8.54
C VAL A 28 -0.14 -11.96 9.81
N LYS A 29 0.21 -13.13 10.36
CA LYS A 29 1.07 -13.26 11.57
C LYS A 29 2.49 -12.76 11.33
N ALA A 30 3.01 -12.91 10.11
CA ALA A 30 4.33 -12.41 9.72
C ALA A 30 4.38 -10.88 9.55
N CYS A 31 3.25 -10.20 9.41
CA CYS A 31 3.21 -8.75 9.30
C CYS A 31 3.79 -8.05 10.54
N LEU A 32 4.56 -6.97 10.31
CA LEU A 32 5.10 -6.12 11.39
C LEU A 32 4.03 -5.63 12.37
N LYS A 33 2.81 -5.35 11.89
CA LYS A 33 1.66 -4.94 12.72
C LYS A 33 1.21 -6.01 13.74
N ARG A 34 1.63 -7.26 13.59
CA ARG A 34 1.40 -8.35 14.54
C ARG A 34 2.55 -8.56 15.53
N SER A 35 3.67 -7.86 15.35
CA SER A 35 4.81 -7.93 16.26
C SER A 35 4.47 -7.34 17.63
N THR A 36 5.03 -7.91 18.69
CA THR A 36 4.98 -7.35 20.05
C THR A 36 5.64 -5.97 20.16
N LEU A 37 6.49 -5.61 19.19
CA LEU A 37 7.13 -4.30 19.10
C LEU A 37 6.20 -3.22 18.54
N TRP A 38 5.13 -3.59 17.83
CA TRP A 38 4.27 -2.62 17.14
C TRP A 38 3.73 -1.51 18.05
N PRO A 39 3.25 -1.78 19.29
CA PRO A 39 2.79 -0.73 20.19
C PRO A 39 3.89 0.26 20.63
N LEU A 40 5.17 -0.13 20.50
CA LEU A 40 6.32 0.70 20.86
C LEU A 40 6.82 1.57 19.70
N ILE A 41 6.34 1.31 18.47
CA ILE A 41 6.76 2.04 17.28
C ILE A 41 6.01 3.36 17.18
N LYS A 42 6.75 4.47 17.09
CA LYS A 42 6.18 5.77 16.74
C LYS A 42 5.86 5.80 15.25
N ILE A 43 4.57 5.98 14.92
CA ILE A 43 4.12 6.07 13.53
C ILE A 43 4.23 7.51 13.04
N LEU A 44 4.96 7.70 11.93
CA LEU A 44 5.02 8.95 11.18
C LEU A 44 4.36 8.72 9.81
N LYS A 45 3.42 9.58 9.44
CA LYS A 45 2.69 9.48 8.17
C LYS A 45 3.16 10.55 7.19
N VAL A 46 3.53 10.13 5.99
CA VAL A 46 3.81 11.06 4.87
C VAL A 46 2.51 11.22 4.08
N SER A 47 2.00 12.45 3.99
CA SER A 47 0.74 12.77 3.30
C SER A 47 0.93 13.29 1.87
N LYS A 48 2.11 13.86 1.56
CA LYS A 48 2.37 14.44 0.24
C LYS A 48 2.93 13.40 -0.72
N ASN A 49 2.12 13.01 -1.71
CA ASN A 49 2.58 12.17 -2.82
C ASN A 49 3.35 13.02 -3.84
N MET A 50 4.67 12.99 -3.74
CA MET A 50 5.56 13.75 -4.63
C MET A 50 5.57 13.19 -6.07
N ARG A 51 5.36 11.88 -6.26
CA ARG A 51 5.35 11.26 -7.60
C ARG A 51 4.25 11.83 -8.49
N VAL A 52 3.09 12.11 -7.89
CA VAL A 52 1.93 12.68 -8.58
C VAL A 52 2.18 14.14 -8.98
N HIS A 53 2.95 14.89 -8.18
CA HIS A 53 3.23 16.31 -8.45
C HIS A 53 4.32 16.55 -9.51
N LEU A 54 5.09 15.52 -9.90
CA LEU A 54 6.16 15.64 -10.89
C LEU A 54 5.68 15.46 -12.34
N GLY A 55 4.46 14.96 -12.54
CA GLY A 55 3.81 14.93 -13.85
C GLY A 55 2.87 16.11 -13.98
N GLU A 56 3.20 17.09 -14.82
CA GLU A 56 2.38 18.27 -15.15
C GLU A 56 1.10 17.90 -15.94
N LYS A 57 0.34 16.90 -15.47
CA LYS A 57 -0.92 16.48 -16.08
C LYS A 57 -2.06 16.83 -15.15
N GLU A 58 -3.06 17.53 -15.69
CA GLU A 58 -4.31 17.90 -15.00
C GLU A 58 -5.03 16.68 -14.40
N SER A 59 -4.84 15.49 -14.99
CA SER A 59 -5.39 14.21 -14.51
C SER A 59 -4.62 13.54 -13.36
N ALA A 60 -3.45 14.04 -12.97
CA ALA A 60 -2.59 13.39 -11.97
C ALA A 60 -3.26 13.32 -10.58
N GLY A 61 -4.03 14.34 -10.20
CA GLY A 61 -4.78 14.35 -8.95
C GLY A 61 -5.87 13.27 -8.90
N GLY A 62 -6.62 13.09 -9.98
CA GLY A 62 -7.65 12.05 -10.09
C GLY A 62 -7.04 10.64 -10.02
N PHE A 63 -5.94 10.41 -10.73
CA PHE A 63 -5.20 9.14 -10.68
C PHE A 63 -4.69 8.84 -9.26
N ALA A 64 -4.16 9.83 -8.56
CA ALA A 64 -3.67 9.67 -7.20
C ALA A 64 -4.78 9.29 -6.21
N ASN A 65 -5.92 9.97 -6.27
CA ASN A 65 -7.07 9.69 -5.41
C ASN A 65 -7.59 8.28 -5.65
N LEU A 66 -7.69 7.88 -6.91
CA LEU A 66 -8.13 6.54 -7.28
C LEU A 66 -7.19 5.45 -6.75
N LEU A 67 -5.86 5.64 -6.83
CA LEU A 67 -4.90 4.71 -6.22
C LEU A 67 -5.01 4.66 -4.69
N LEU A 68 -5.32 5.79 -4.05
CA LEU A 68 -5.52 5.85 -2.60
C LEU A 68 -6.76 5.07 -2.18
N GLU A 69 -7.88 5.22 -2.89
CA GLU A 69 -9.12 4.47 -2.65
C GLU A 69 -8.88 2.96 -2.77
N MET A 70 -8.20 2.51 -3.83
CA MET A 70 -7.84 1.09 -3.99
C MET A 70 -6.91 0.60 -2.88
N GLY A 71 -5.86 1.36 -2.56
CA GLY A 71 -4.88 0.98 -1.53
C GLY A 71 -5.50 0.91 -0.12
N ASN A 72 -6.52 1.72 0.16
CA ASN A 72 -7.23 1.68 1.44
C ASN A 72 -8.29 0.56 1.51
N GLY A 73 -8.67 -0.02 0.37
CA GLY A 73 -9.78 -0.96 0.29
C GLY A 73 -11.16 -0.28 0.28
N ASP A 74 -11.21 1.02 -0.02
CA ASP A 74 -12.45 1.80 -0.12
C ASP A 74 -13.07 1.71 -1.53
N TYR A 75 -12.33 1.17 -2.50
CA TYR A 75 -12.79 1.00 -3.88
C TYR A 75 -13.76 -0.19 -4.02
N PRO A 76 -14.83 -0.08 -4.84
CA PRO A 76 -15.81 -1.15 -5.00
C PRO A 76 -15.19 -2.49 -5.42
N ILE A 77 -15.55 -3.55 -4.68
CA ILE A 77 -15.12 -4.93 -4.94
C ILE A 77 -16.31 -5.79 -5.36
N ASN A 78 -16.08 -6.69 -6.31
CA ASN A 78 -17.02 -7.72 -6.73
C ASN A 78 -16.31 -9.08 -6.75
N TYR A 79 -16.80 -10.06 -5.99
CA TYR A 79 -16.18 -11.39 -5.86
C TYR A 79 -14.65 -11.35 -5.64
N LEU A 80 -14.17 -10.47 -4.74
CA LEU A 80 -12.74 -10.25 -4.44
C LEU A 80 -11.92 -9.61 -5.57
N MET A 81 -12.56 -9.14 -6.63
CA MET A 81 -11.92 -8.44 -7.73
C MET A 81 -12.36 -6.97 -7.77
N ILE A 82 -11.50 -6.12 -8.29
CA ILE A 82 -11.84 -4.75 -8.67
C ILE A 82 -12.08 -4.70 -10.18
N THR A 83 -12.97 -3.81 -10.61
CA THR A 83 -13.03 -3.44 -12.03
C THR A 83 -11.99 -2.36 -12.26
N ILE A 84 -11.09 -2.55 -13.24
CA ILE A 84 -10.09 -1.53 -13.58
C ILE A 84 -10.83 -0.38 -14.27
N PRO A 85 -10.80 0.85 -13.72
CA PRO A 85 -11.48 1.97 -14.34
C PRO A 85 -10.66 2.50 -15.53
N ASP A 86 -11.36 3.00 -16.55
CA ASP A 86 -10.76 3.41 -17.83
C ASP A 86 -9.73 4.55 -17.70
N ASN A 87 -9.80 5.32 -16.62
CA ASN A 87 -8.87 6.42 -16.32
C ASN A 87 -7.62 5.99 -15.53
N LEU A 88 -7.48 4.70 -15.18
CA LEU A 88 -6.32 4.22 -14.43
C LEU A 88 -5.10 4.01 -15.33
N CYS A 89 -5.28 3.38 -16.49
CA CYS A 89 -4.19 3.05 -17.39
C CYS A 89 -4.69 2.97 -18.83
N THR A 90 -3.78 3.21 -19.78
CA THR A 90 -4.01 2.91 -21.19
C THR A 90 -3.67 1.45 -21.44
N VAL A 91 -4.66 0.65 -21.80
CA VAL A 91 -4.44 -0.75 -22.21
C VAL A 91 -3.78 -0.73 -23.58
N VAL A 92 -2.56 -1.28 -23.67
CA VAL A 92 -1.84 -1.43 -24.93
C VAL A 92 -1.83 -2.91 -25.30
N PHE A 93 -2.34 -3.24 -26.48
CA PHE A 93 -2.28 -4.60 -27.02
C PHE A 93 -0.99 -4.76 -27.81
N THR A 94 -0.24 -5.83 -27.52
CA THR A 94 0.96 -6.26 -28.26
C THR A 94 0.63 -7.47 -29.12
#